data_AF-V4A645-F1
#
_entry.id   AF-V4A645-F1
#
_cell.length_a   1.000
_cell.length_b   1.000
_cell.length_c   1.000
_cell.angle_alpha   90.00
_cell.angle_beta   90.00
_cell.angle_gamma   90.00
#
_symmetry.space_group_name_H-M   'P 1'
#
loop_
_entity.id
_entity.type
_entity.pdbx_description
1 polymer ?
#
loop_
_entity_poly.entity_id
_entity_poly.type
_entity_poly.pdbx_seq_one_letter_code
_entity_poly.pdbx_strand_id
1 'polypeptide(L)'
;LFYDCRCETISEKLIINWLYICMFDSLKKSSGPALFMLYKAIENLSMRWPTDAVTLKSRATLCQDNLLTTNVDSEEIVIHVEVNHGRCKTNCRILDCDSISQVKSKCINAIYLREMGSEKPSVDSVDLEWQVGGCSKILYDEDLSSLIENGYRKLNTPKHYGITDGSTICLLSKEIQIAESDYGKHITLFIINYKSLEKNYIVKLDKTVV
;
A
#
# COMPACT_ATOMS: atom_id res chain seq x y z
N LEU A 1 37.58 8.68 9.85
CA LEU A 1 37.77 9.60 8.70
C LEU A 1 36.56 9.62 7.74
N PHE A 2 35.32 9.36 8.20
CA PHE A 2 34.10 9.49 7.38
C PHE A 2 32.95 10.08 8.22
N TYR A 3 33.20 11.17 8.93
CA TYR A 3 32.20 11.76 9.84
C TYR A 3 31.80 13.20 9.52
N ASP A 4 32.14 13.69 8.32
CA ASP A 4 31.56 14.93 7.83
C ASP A 4 31.56 14.92 6.29
N CYS A 5 30.39 14.69 5.69
CA CYS A 5 30.21 14.73 4.23
C CYS A 5 28.99 15.59 3.90
N ARG A 6 28.95 16.81 4.43
CA ARG A 6 28.08 17.83 3.85
C ARG A 6 28.68 18.21 2.50
N CYS A 7 27.93 18.04 1.42
CA CYS A 7 28.28 18.63 0.12
C CYS A 7 27.97 20.12 0.15
N GLU A 8 28.91 20.88 0.69
CA GLU A 8 28.78 22.32 0.88
C GLU A 8 29.06 23.09 -0.41
N THR A 9 29.75 22.47 -1.38
CA THR A 9 30.13 23.11 -2.64
C THR A 9 29.35 22.60 -3.86
N ILE A 10 29.25 23.45 -4.89
CA ILE A 10 28.68 23.08 -6.19
C ILE A 10 29.51 21.96 -6.83
N SER A 11 30.84 22.02 -6.68
CA SER A 11 31.77 21.03 -7.24
C SER A 11 31.54 19.63 -6.68
N GLU A 12 31.31 19.48 -5.38
CA GLU A 12 31.00 18.18 -4.76
C GLU A 12 29.69 17.59 -5.30
N LYS A 13 28.66 18.43 -5.45
CA LYS A 13 27.38 18.01 -6.05
C LYS A 13 27.54 17.59 -7.51
N LEU A 14 28.36 18.31 -8.28
CA LEU A 14 28.67 17.96 -9.66
C LEU A 14 29.43 16.63 -9.77
N ILE A 15 30.39 16.39 -8.87
CA ILE A 15 31.15 15.13 -8.82
C ILE A 15 30.21 13.96 -8.52
N ILE A 16 29.30 14.12 -7.55
CA ILE A 16 28.31 13.08 -7.21
C ILE A 16 27.39 12.81 -8.41
N ASN A 17 26.87 13.85 -9.07
CA ASN A 17 26.03 13.69 -10.27
C ASN A 17 26.79 13.01 -11.41
N TRP A 18 28.05 13.38 -11.63
CA TRP A 18 28.90 12.78 -12.63
C TRP A 18 29.16 11.28 -12.33
N LEU A 19 29.43 10.95 -11.07
CA LEU A 19 29.57 9.56 -10.62
C LEU A 19 28.29 8.76 -10.86
N TYR A 20 27.11 9.33 -10.55
CA TYR A 20 25.83 8.68 -10.85
C TYR A 20 25.67 8.35 -12.34
N ILE A 21 26.02 9.29 -13.24
CA ILE A 21 25.94 9.06 -14.69
C ILE A 21 26.90 7.94 -15.12
N CYS A 22 28.15 7.97 -14.66
CA CYS A 22 29.14 6.96 -14.99
C CYS A 22 28.77 5.57 -14.44
N MET A 23 28.15 5.50 -13.27
CA MET A 23 27.77 4.23 -12.63
C MET A 23 26.40 3.70 -13.09
N PHE A 24 25.57 4.51 -13.76
CA PHE A 24 24.20 4.16 -14.09
C PHE A 24 24.07 2.82 -14.85
N ASP A 25 24.89 2.61 -15.87
CA ASP A 25 24.84 1.37 -16.67
C ASP A 25 25.24 0.13 -15.86
N SER A 26 26.29 0.26 -15.02
CA SER A 26 26.73 -0.81 -14.14
C SER A 26 25.69 -1.13 -13.08
N LEU A 27 25.07 -0.10 -12.50
CA LEU A 27 24.01 -0.25 -11.51
C LEU A 27 22.79 -0.90 -12.16
N LYS A 28 22.34 -0.44 -13.33
CA LYS A 28 21.16 -0.98 -14.00
C LYS A 28 21.33 -2.44 -14.43
N LYS A 29 22.51 -2.81 -14.94
CA LYS A 29 22.74 -4.15 -15.54
C LYS A 29 23.29 -5.18 -14.57
N SER A 30 24.17 -4.78 -13.65
CA SER A 30 24.92 -5.72 -12.79
C SER A 30 24.42 -5.71 -11.35
N SER A 31 24.50 -4.56 -10.67
CA SER A 31 24.27 -4.51 -9.21
C SER A 31 22.79 -4.32 -8.83
N GLY A 32 22.00 -3.73 -9.71
CA GLY A 32 20.59 -3.38 -9.48
C GLY A 32 19.71 -4.56 -9.11
N PRO A 33 19.74 -5.69 -9.85
CA PRO A 33 18.99 -6.89 -9.49
C PRO A 33 19.35 -7.42 -8.09
N ALA A 34 20.65 -7.43 -7.73
CA ALA A 34 21.09 -7.90 -6.41
C ALA A 34 20.60 -6.98 -5.28
N LEU A 35 20.68 -5.66 -5.48
CA LEU A 35 20.16 -4.69 -4.52
C LEU A 35 18.64 -4.78 -4.36
N PHE A 36 17.92 -4.98 -5.47
CA PHE A 36 16.47 -5.18 -5.45
C PHE A 36 16.09 -6.47 -4.70
N MET A 37 16.82 -7.56 -4.94
CA MET A 37 16.61 -8.82 -4.23
C MET A 37 16.88 -8.69 -2.72
N LEU A 38 17.93 -7.96 -2.33
CA LEU A 38 18.20 -7.67 -0.93
C LEU A 38 17.06 -6.87 -0.29
N TYR A 39 16.61 -5.81 -0.96
CA TYR A 39 15.46 -5.03 -0.51
C TYR A 39 14.21 -5.91 -0.34
N LYS A 40 13.88 -6.76 -1.32
CA LYS A 40 12.74 -7.68 -1.23
C LYS A 40 12.90 -8.73 -0.13
N ALA A 41 14.11 -9.20 0.13
CA ALA A 41 14.38 -10.12 1.24
C ALA A 41 14.13 -9.44 2.59
N ILE A 42 14.59 -8.20 2.77
CA ILE A 42 14.37 -7.41 4.00
C ILE A 42 12.89 -7.07 4.17
N GLU A 43 12.21 -6.65 3.10
CA GLU A 43 10.77 -6.35 3.10
C GLU A 43 9.96 -7.59 3.52
N ASN A 44 10.22 -8.74 2.90
CA ASN A 44 9.55 -10.00 3.25
C ASN A 44 9.86 -10.46 4.67
N LEU A 45 11.09 -10.25 5.15
CA LEU A 45 11.45 -10.54 6.53
C LEU A 45 10.63 -9.65 7.46
N SER A 46 10.62 -8.34 7.26
CA SER A 46 9.89 -7.39 8.09
C SER A 46 8.39 -7.69 8.17
N MET A 47 7.76 -8.12 7.07
CA MET A 47 6.33 -8.42 7.04
C MET A 47 5.92 -9.66 7.86
N ARG A 48 6.85 -10.57 8.14
CA ARG A 48 6.58 -11.80 8.90
C ARG A 48 6.67 -11.62 10.41
N TRP A 49 7.16 -10.48 10.87
CA TRP A 49 7.36 -10.20 12.29
C TRP A 49 6.49 -9.04 12.75
N PRO A 50 6.01 -9.07 14.01
CA PRO A 50 5.16 -8.01 14.54
C PRO A 50 5.93 -6.68 14.53
N THR A 51 5.25 -5.67 14.00
CA THR A 51 5.77 -4.31 13.85
C THR A 51 4.72 -3.35 14.38
N ASP A 52 5.09 -2.50 15.31
CA ASP A 52 4.17 -1.50 15.85
C ASP A 52 3.86 -0.43 14.80
N ALA A 53 2.57 -0.21 14.53
CA ALA A 53 2.12 0.73 13.50
C ALA A 53 2.41 2.19 13.88
N VAL A 54 2.52 2.51 15.17
CA VAL A 54 2.74 3.90 15.64
C VAL A 54 4.23 4.21 15.76
N THR A 55 5.00 3.40 16.47
CA THR A 55 6.44 3.66 16.68
C THR A 55 7.32 3.14 15.55
N LEU A 56 6.78 2.31 14.64
CA LEU A 56 7.50 1.63 13.56
C LEU A 56 8.61 0.68 14.05
N LYS A 57 8.61 0.32 15.33
CA LYS A 57 9.55 -0.66 15.89
C LYS A 57 9.12 -2.07 15.51
N SER A 58 10.09 -2.90 15.13
CA SER A 58 9.85 -4.28 14.69
C SER A 58 10.72 -5.26 15.46
N ARG A 59 10.26 -6.50 15.60
CA ARG A 59 11.12 -7.60 16.06
C ARG A 59 12.20 -7.98 15.06
N ALA A 60 11.93 -7.82 13.76
CA ALA A 60 12.89 -8.08 12.71
C ALA A 60 13.48 -6.77 12.19
N THR A 61 14.45 -6.25 12.93
CA THR A 61 15.19 -5.03 12.59
C THR A 61 16.69 -5.31 12.54
N LEU A 62 17.40 -4.56 11.69
CA LEU A 62 18.86 -4.52 11.67
C LEU A 62 19.43 -3.43 12.61
N CYS A 63 18.57 -2.58 13.16
CA CYS A 63 18.92 -1.46 14.04
C CYS A 63 18.37 -1.69 15.45
N GLN A 64 19.24 -1.58 16.46
CA GLN A 64 18.90 -1.76 17.87
C GLN A 64 17.85 -0.76 18.36
N ASP A 65 17.90 0.49 17.91
CA ASP A 65 16.98 1.55 18.34
C ASP A 65 15.54 1.29 17.87
N ASN A 66 15.40 0.57 16.76
CA ASN A 66 14.12 0.19 16.17
C ASN A 66 13.63 -1.18 16.66
N LEU A 67 14.32 -1.80 17.63
CA LEU A 67 13.93 -3.10 18.15
C LEU A 67 12.68 -2.98 19.02
N LEU A 68 11.67 -3.79 18.69
CA LEU A 68 10.49 -3.95 19.53
C LEU A 68 10.84 -4.84 20.73
N THR A 69 11.05 -4.22 21.89
CA THR A 69 11.43 -4.91 23.14
C THR A 69 10.25 -5.57 23.85
N THR A 70 9.03 -5.09 23.60
CA THR A 70 7.81 -5.61 24.22
C THR A 70 7.53 -7.04 23.73
N ASN A 71 7.14 -7.92 24.66
CA ASN A 71 6.65 -9.24 24.27
C ASN A 71 5.21 -9.12 23.74
N VAL A 72 5.01 -9.41 22.46
CA VAL A 72 3.71 -9.47 21.79
C VAL A 72 3.51 -10.92 21.34
N ASP A 73 2.43 -11.53 21.82
CA ASP A 73 1.95 -12.82 21.34
C ASP A 73 1.25 -12.59 20.00
N SER A 74 1.88 -13.06 18.93
CA SER A 74 1.40 -12.90 17.55
C SER A 74 1.30 -14.26 16.87
N GLU A 75 0.16 -14.54 16.25
CA GLU A 75 -0.08 -15.75 15.46
C GLU A 75 -0.15 -15.41 13.97
N GLU A 76 0.52 -16.20 13.12
CA GLU A 76 0.41 -16.08 11.67
C GLU A 76 -0.89 -16.75 11.23
N ILE A 77 -1.73 -15.99 10.52
CA ILE A 77 -2.98 -16.48 9.91
C ILE A 77 -2.93 -16.28 8.40
N VAL A 78 -3.53 -17.20 7.66
CA VAL A 78 -3.63 -17.17 6.20
C VAL A 78 -5.06 -16.81 5.82
N ILE A 79 -5.22 -15.65 5.19
CA ILE A 79 -6.52 -15.19 4.68
C ILE A 79 -6.59 -15.37 3.16
N HIS A 80 -7.81 -15.51 2.65
CA HIS A 80 -8.08 -15.53 1.21
C HIS A 80 -8.51 -14.14 0.76
N VAL A 81 -7.72 -13.51 -0.09
CA VAL A 81 -7.96 -12.15 -0.58
C VAL A 81 -8.52 -12.19 -1.99
N GLU A 82 -9.68 -11.59 -2.20
CA GLU A 82 -10.26 -11.33 -3.52
C GLU A 82 -10.23 -9.82 -3.84
N VAL A 83 -10.28 -9.44 -5.12
CA VAL A 83 -10.28 -8.03 -5.54
C VAL A 83 -11.64 -7.69 -6.14
N ASN A 84 -12.31 -6.66 -5.63
CA ASN A 84 -13.61 -6.17 -6.10
C ASN A 84 -14.63 -7.30 -6.36
N HIS A 85 -14.78 -8.24 -5.41
CA HIS A 85 -15.68 -9.39 -5.52
C HIS A 85 -15.38 -10.32 -6.73
N GLY A 86 -14.12 -10.32 -7.17
CA GLY A 86 -13.64 -11.19 -8.23
C GLY A 86 -13.57 -12.66 -7.82
N ARG A 87 -13.51 -13.55 -8.80
CA ARG A 87 -13.44 -15.01 -8.55
C ARG A 87 -12.05 -15.52 -8.16
N CYS A 88 -11.01 -14.71 -8.39
CA CYS A 88 -9.64 -15.11 -8.09
C CYS A 88 -9.30 -14.78 -6.64
N LYS A 89 -8.96 -15.81 -5.86
CA LYS A 89 -8.53 -15.67 -4.47
C LYS A 89 -7.02 -15.89 -4.37
N THR A 90 -6.34 -14.95 -3.73
CA THR A 90 -4.91 -15.02 -3.44
C THR A 90 -4.71 -15.22 -1.94
N ASN A 91 -3.85 -16.16 -1.56
CA ASN A 91 -3.54 -16.36 -0.15
C ASN A 91 -2.61 -15.24 0.34
N CYS A 92 -2.99 -14.58 1.42
CA CYS A 92 -2.17 -13.56 2.07
C CYS A 92 -1.89 -13.99 3.51
N ARG A 93 -0.61 -13.95 3.90
CA ARG A 93 -0.19 -14.24 5.27
C ARG A 93 -0.14 -12.93 6.05
N ILE A 94 -0.82 -12.90 7.19
CA ILE A 94 -0.89 -11.74 8.08
C ILE A 94 -0.68 -12.20 9.52
N LEU A 95 -0.44 -11.25 10.42
CA LEU A 95 -0.40 -11.51 11.85
C LEU A 95 -1.71 -11.04 12.47
N ASP A 96 -2.20 -11.77 13.47
CA ASP A 96 -3.42 -11.41 14.21
C ASP A 96 -3.33 -10.04 14.91
N CYS A 97 -2.10 -9.59 15.21
CA CYS A 97 -1.79 -8.31 15.83
C CYS A 97 -1.50 -7.15 14.85
N ASP A 98 -1.50 -7.39 13.53
CA ASP A 98 -1.30 -6.32 12.55
C ASP A 98 -2.43 -5.29 12.63
N SER A 99 -2.15 -4.01 12.37
CA SER A 99 -3.21 -3.02 12.11
C SER A 99 -3.91 -3.29 10.77
N ILE A 100 -5.11 -2.74 10.58
CA ILE A 100 -5.84 -2.90 9.31
C ILE A 100 -5.07 -2.28 8.14
N SER A 101 -4.41 -1.15 8.32
CA SER A 101 -3.54 -0.57 7.28
C SER A 101 -2.31 -1.43 6.95
N GLN A 102 -1.74 -2.12 7.94
CA GLN A 102 -0.67 -3.11 7.70
C GLN A 102 -1.20 -4.31 6.93
N VAL A 103 -2.38 -4.82 7.28
CA VAL A 103 -3.07 -5.90 6.52
C VAL A 103 -3.34 -5.46 5.08
N LYS A 104 -3.84 -4.24 4.85
CA LYS A 104 -4.01 -3.66 3.50
C LYS A 104 -2.70 -3.74 2.72
N SER A 105 -1.61 -3.26 3.32
CA SER A 105 -0.28 -3.28 2.70
C SER A 105 0.18 -4.70 2.32
N LYS A 106 -0.04 -5.69 3.20
CA LYS A 106 0.30 -7.11 2.94
C LYS A 106 -0.58 -7.69 1.82
N CYS A 107 -1.88 -7.45 1.83
CA CYS A 107 -2.80 -7.88 0.79
C CYS A 107 -2.42 -7.31 -0.58
N ILE A 108 -2.13 -6.00 -0.65
CA ILE A 108 -1.70 -5.38 -1.90
C ILE A 108 -0.36 -5.99 -2.35
N ASN A 109 0.60 -6.21 -1.45
CA ASN A 109 1.86 -6.87 -1.81
C ASN A 109 1.66 -8.31 -2.31
N ALA A 110 0.70 -9.06 -1.77
CA ALA A 110 0.41 -10.43 -2.19
C ALA A 110 -0.24 -10.49 -3.58
N ILE A 111 -1.21 -9.61 -3.85
CA ILE A 111 -1.92 -9.56 -5.13
C ILE A 111 -1.02 -9.00 -6.24
N TYR A 112 -0.34 -7.89 -5.94
CA TYR A 112 0.42 -7.10 -6.91
C TYR A 112 1.91 -7.47 -6.94
N LEU A 113 2.29 -8.67 -6.49
CA LEU A 113 3.69 -9.10 -6.32
C LEU A 113 4.53 -8.99 -7.61
N ARG A 114 3.87 -9.08 -8.79
CA ARG A 114 4.50 -9.07 -10.11
C ARG A 114 4.22 -7.81 -10.93
N GLU A 115 3.44 -6.87 -10.39
CA GLU A 115 3.09 -5.64 -11.09
C GLU A 115 4.14 -4.56 -10.83
N MET A 116 4.24 -3.59 -11.75
CA MET A 116 5.16 -2.48 -11.56
C MET A 116 4.68 -1.62 -10.39
N GLY A 117 5.60 -1.01 -9.65
CA GLY A 117 5.26 -0.24 -8.45
C GLY A 117 4.26 0.90 -8.68
N SER A 118 4.15 1.42 -9.91
CA SER A 118 3.17 2.45 -10.30
C SER A 118 1.75 1.92 -10.50
N GLU A 119 1.58 0.63 -10.75
CA GLU A 119 0.27 -0.02 -10.93
C GLU A 119 -0.31 -0.48 -9.59
N LYS A 120 0.55 -0.54 -8.56
CA LYS A 120 0.16 -0.93 -7.21
C LYS A 120 -0.69 0.17 -6.56
N PRO A 121 -1.91 -0.13 -6.09
CA PRO A 121 -2.74 0.86 -5.41
C PRO A 121 -2.11 1.30 -4.08
N SER A 122 -2.39 2.53 -3.68
CA SER A 122 -2.03 3.03 -2.35
C SER A 122 -2.90 2.37 -1.28
N VAL A 123 -2.39 2.26 -0.06
CA VAL A 123 -3.16 1.79 1.11
C VAL A 123 -4.42 2.63 1.32
N ASP A 124 -4.33 3.94 1.05
CA ASP A 124 -5.43 4.87 1.23
C ASP A 124 -6.51 4.77 0.14
N SER A 125 -6.16 4.26 -1.04
CA SER A 125 -7.08 4.14 -2.17
C SER A 125 -7.91 2.85 -2.14
N VAL A 126 -7.70 2.00 -1.13
CA VAL A 126 -8.39 0.71 -1.00
C VAL A 126 -9.03 0.54 0.37
N ASP A 127 -10.08 -0.25 0.42
CA ASP A 127 -10.72 -0.73 1.64
C ASP A 127 -10.65 -2.25 1.74
N LEU A 128 -10.68 -2.77 2.97
CA LEU A 128 -10.81 -4.19 3.21
C LEU A 128 -12.22 -4.47 3.70
N GLU A 129 -12.87 -5.41 3.06
CA GLU A 129 -14.18 -5.88 3.46
C GLU A 129 -14.09 -7.35 3.86
N TRP A 130 -14.55 -7.66 5.06
CA TRP A 130 -14.62 -9.03 5.55
C TRP A 130 -16.02 -9.60 5.30
N GLN A 131 -16.08 -10.77 4.67
CA GLN A 131 -17.33 -11.47 4.37
C GLN A 131 -17.54 -12.61 5.36
N VAL A 132 -18.63 -12.57 6.14
CA VAL A 132 -18.97 -13.60 7.13
C VAL A 132 -20.47 -13.83 7.16
N GLY A 133 -20.89 -15.09 6.95
CA GLY A 133 -22.28 -15.49 7.18
C GLY A 133 -23.33 -14.75 6.35
N GLY A 134 -22.95 -14.26 5.16
CA GLY A 134 -23.84 -13.47 4.30
C GLY A 134 -23.89 -11.97 4.63
N CYS A 135 -23.16 -11.53 5.66
CA CYS A 135 -22.92 -10.12 5.96
C CYS A 135 -21.53 -9.70 5.47
N SER A 136 -21.38 -8.44 5.12
CA SER A 136 -20.08 -7.82 4.84
C SER A 136 -19.81 -6.68 5.81
N LYS A 137 -18.53 -6.49 6.17
CA LYS A 137 -18.09 -5.40 7.05
C LYS A 137 -16.80 -4.79 6.54
N ILE A 138 -16.78 -3.48 6.33
CA ILE A 138 -15.55 -2.75 6.04
C ILE A 138 -14.71 -2.61 7.32
N LEU A 139 -13.43 -2.92 7.21
CA LEU A 139 -12.47 -2.88 8.30
C LEU A 139 -11.73 -1.54 8.29
N TYR A 140 -11.57 -0.95 9.47
CA TYR A 140 -10.84 0.29 9.66
C TYR A 140 -9.88 0.17 10.83
N ASP A 141 -8.78 0.92 10.78
CA ASP A 141 -7.85 1.03 11.91
C ASP A 141 -8.55 1.59 13.16
N GLU A 142 -9.55 2.45 12.99
CA GLU A 142 -10.40 2.94 14.08
C GLU A 142 -11.87 2.98 13.62
N ASP A 143 -12.77 2.49 14.47
CA ASP A 143 -14.21 2.55 14.26
C ASP A 143 -14.98 2.67 15.61
N LEU A 144 -16.30 2.57 15.56
CA LEU A 144 -17.15 2.63 16.77
C LEU A 144 -16.92 1.45 17.73
N SER A 145 -16.31 0.36 17.26
CA SER A 145 -15.99 -0.80 18.08
C SER A 145 -14.59 -0.74 18.71
N SER A 146 -13.77 0.27 18.36
CA SER A 146 -12.40 0.40 18.87
C SER A 146 -12.35 0.50 20.39
N LEU A 147 -11.46 -0.30 20.98
CA LEU A 147 -11.22 -0.33 22.41
C LEU A 147 -10.47 0.92 22.87
N ILE A 148 -10.80 1.42 24.05
CA ILE A 148 -10.10 2.50 24.72
C ILE A 148 -9.36 1.92 25.92
N GLU A 149 -8.04 1.94 25.88
CA GLU A 149 -7.15 1.47 26.95
C GLU A 149 -6.35 2.65 27.50
N ASN A 150 -6.40 2.88 28.81
CA ASN A 150 -5.68 3.98 29.49
C ASN A 150 -5.94 5.38 28.89
N GLY A 151 -7.14 5.62 28.34
CA GLY A 151 -7.50 6.89 27.70
C GLY A 151 -7.06 7.04 26.25
N TYR A 152 -6.37 6.04 25.69
CA TYR A 152 -5.97 6.01 24.28
C TYR A 152 -6.84 5.03 23.49
N ARG A 153 -7.19 5.41 22.25
CA ARG A 153 -7.83 4.49 21.31
C ARG A 153 -6.79 3.51 20.77
N LYS A 154 -7.10 2.23 20.86
CA LYS A 154 -6.27 1.16 20.32
C LYS A 154 -6.64 0.93 18.86
N LEU A 155 -5.63 0.79 18.01
CA LEU A 155 -5.84 0.42 16.61
C LEU A 155 -6.47 -0.98 16.53
N ASN A 156 -7.47 -1.10 15.67
CA ASN A 156 -8.14 -2.35 15.40
C ASN A 156 -7.19 -3.29 14.63
N THR A 157 -7.32 -4.58 14.93
CA THR A 157 -6.50 -5.65 14.38
C THR A 157 -7.39 -6.78 13.85
N PRO A 158 -6.88 -7.74 13.06
CA PRO A 158 -7.64 -8.94 12.70
C PRO A 158 -8.20 -9.66 13.93
N LYS A 159 -7.43 -9.75 15.01
CA LYS A 159 -7.87 -10.35 16.28
C LYS A 159 -9.05 -9.61 16.89
N HIS A 160 -9.06 -8.27 16.83
CA HIS A 160 -10.18 -7.44 17.30
C HIS A 160 -11.49 -7.77 16.57
N TYR A 161 -11.43 -7.95 15.26
CA TYR A 161 -12.60 -8.29 14.45
C TYR A 161 -12.99 -9.78 14.51
N GLY A 162 -12.17 -10.64 15.13
CA GLY A 162 -12.40 -12.09 15.14
C GLY A 162 -12.07 -12.77 13.80
N ILE A 163 -11.18 -12.17 13.01
CA ILE A 163 -10.70 -12.75 11.76
C ILE A 163 -9.79 -13.93 12.10
N THR A 164 -10.10 -15.08 11.51
CA THR A 164 -9.40 -16.35 11.74
C THR A 164 -8.82 -16.90 10.44
N ASP A 165 -7.97 -17.92 10.56
CA ASP A 165 -7.38 -18.63 9.42
C ASP A 165 -8.46 -19.10 8.42
N GLY A 166 -8.20 -18.90 7.13
CA GLY A 166 -9.15 -19.20 6.04
C GLY A 166 -10.25 -18.15 5.83
N SER A 167 -10.27 -17.05 6.58
CA SER A 167 -11.23 -15.96 6.35
C SER A 167 -11.11 -15.37 4.94
N THR A 168 -12.24 -15.07 4.30
CA THR A 168 -12.25 -14.37 3.01
C THR A 168 -12.35 -12.86 3.23
N ILE A 169 -11.41 -12.10 2.66
CA ILE A 169 -11.37 -10.64 2.68
C ILE A 169 -11.37 -10.13 1.24
N CYS A 170 -12.19 -9.13 0.95
CA CYS A 170 -12.23 -8.45 -0.32
C CYS A 170 -11.46 -7.13 -0.24
N LEU A 171 -10.51 -6.94 -1.16
CA LEU A 171 -9.83 -5.67 -1.39
C LEU A 171 -10.68 -4.86 -2.39
N LEU A 172 -11.22 -3.74 -1.93
CA LEU A 172 -12.10 -2.89 -2.72
C LEU A 172 -11.36 -1.61 -3.13
N SER A 173 -11.41 -1.24 -4.41
CA SER A 173 -10.92 0.06 -4.87
C SER A 173 -11.94 1.15 -4.59
N LYS A 174 -11.54 2.20 -3.87
CA LYS A 174 -12.41 3.35 -3.60
C LYS A 174 -12.84 4.07 -4.87
N GLU A 175 -12.00 4.09 -5.89
CA GLU A 175 -12.34 4.70 -7.18
C GLU A 175 -13.48 3.95 -7.88
N ILE A 176 -13.46 2.62 -7.83
CA ILE A 176 -14.51 1.77 -8.40
C ILE A 176 -15.79 1.91 -7.57
N GLN A 177 -15.68 1.91 -6.24
CA GLN A 177 -16.84 2.16 -5.36
C GLN A 177 -17.50 3.51 -5.64
N ILE A 178 -16.70 4.57 -5.82
CA ILE A 178 -17.21 5.90 -6.19
C ILE A 178 -17.90 5.80 -7.55
N ALA A 179 -17.28 5.19 -8.56
CA ALA A 179 -17.86 5.05 -9.89
C ALA A 179 -19.19 4.28 -9.91
N GLU A 180 -19.33 3.27 -9.05
CA GLU A 180 -20.55 2.45 -8.91
C GLU A 180 -21.64 3.14 -8.07
N SER A 181 -21.27 4.12 -7.24
CA SER A 181 -22.23 4.95 -6.49
C SER A 181 -23.07 5.84 -7.42
N ASP A 182 -24.28 6.20 -7.00
CA ASP A 182 -25.16 7.08 -7.79
C ASP A 182 -24.53 8.47 -8.03
N TYR A 183 -23.69 8.95 -7.11
CA TYR A 183 -22.89 10.15 -7.30
C TYR A 183 -21.80 9.98 -8.37
N GLY A 184 -21.13 8.82 -8.40
CA GLY A 184 -20.15 8.50 -9.44
C GLY A 184 -20.77 8.46 -10.82
N LYS A 185 -21.91 7.79 -10.97
CA LYS A 185 -22.65 7.76 -12.26
C LYS A 185 -22.94 9.18 -12.76
N HIS A 186 -23.33 10.10 -11.88
CA HIS A 186 -23.54 11.52 -12.21
C HIS A 186 -22.25 12.26 -12.59
N ILE A 187 -21.13 12.03 -11.91
CA ILE A 187 -19.83 12.64 -12.23
C ILE A 187 -19.26 12.07 -13.53
N THR A 188 -19.34 10.76 -13.77
CA THR A 188 -18.89 10.13 -15.02
C THR A 188 -19.73 10.63 -16.19
N LEU A 189 -21.06 10.77 -16.02
CA LEU A 189 -21.92 11.44 -16.99
C LEU A 189 -21.52 12.89 -17.22
N PHE A 190 -21.16 13.66 -16.18
CA PHE A 190 -20.69 15.04 -16.30
C PHE A 190 -19.36 15.16 -17.05
N ILE A 191 -18.39 14.28 -16.77
CA ILE A 191 -17.09 14.22 -17.46
C ILE A 191 -17.26 13.77 -18.91
N ILE A 192 -18.13 12.79 -19.19
CA ILE A 192 -18.46 12.37 -20.56
C ILE A 192 -19.13 13.53 -21.31
N ASN A 193 -20.05 14.27 -20.67
CA ASN A 193 -20.66 15.46 -21.26
C ASN A 193 -19.63 16.57 -21.51
N TYR A 194 -18.70 16.79 -20.59
CA TYR A 194 -17.63 17.78 -20.74
C TYR A 194 -16.68 17.43 -21.90
N LYS A 195 -16.26 16.16 -22.02
CA LYS A 195 -15.46 15.69 -23.16
C LYS A 195 -16.23 15.70 -24.49
N SER A 196 -17.55 15.53 -24.45
CA SER A 196 -18.44 15.70 -25.61
C SER A 196 -18.58 17.17 -26.02
N LEU A 197 -18.63 18.08 -25.04
CA LEU A 197 -18.62 19.52 -25.26
C LEU A 197 -17.28 19.97 -25.87
N GLU A 198 -16.13 19.55 -25.37
CA GLU A 198 -14.82 19.87 -25.97
C GLU A 198 -14.72 19.41 -27.43
N LYS A 199 -15.22 18.21 -27.77
CA LYS A 199 -15.29 17.76 -29.18
C LYS A 199 -16.15 18.67 -30.05
N ASN A 200 -17.23 19.25 -29.51
CA ASN A 200 -18.09 20.20 -30.23
C ASN A 200 -17.47 21.61 -30.36
N TYR A 201 -16.56 22.01 -29.48
CA TYR A 201 -15.81 23.26 -29.60
C TYR A 201 -14.60 23.14 -30.53
N ILE A 202 -13.94 21.98 -30.58
CA ILE A 202 -12.81 21.74 -31.49
C ILE A 202 -13.27 21.68 -32.97
N VAL A 203 -14.48 21.18 -33.26
CA VAL A 203 -15.00 21.16 -34.65
C VAL A 203 -15.44 22.55 -35.16
N LYS A 204 -15.61 23.56 -34.28
CA LYS A 204 -16.03 24.91 -34.68
C LYS A 204 -14.89 25.88 -35.02
N LEU A 205 -13.61 25.52 -34.79
CA LEU A 205 -12.48 26.45 -34.97
C LEU A 205 -11.75 26.35 -36.32
N ASP A 206 -12.10 25.39 -37.20
CA ASP A 206 -11.32 25.10 -38.41
C ASP A 206 -11.97 25.54 -39.76
N LYS A 207 -12.88 26.52 -39.77
CA LYS A 207 -13.55 26.96 -41.02
C LYS A 207 -13.57 28.45 -41.35
N THR A 208 -12.70 29.26 -40.76
CA THR A 208 -12.58 30.68 -41.15
C THR A 208 -11.15 31.15 -41.17
N VAL A 209 -10.35 30.65 -42.12
CA VAL A 209 -9.29 31.43 -42.80
C VAL A 209 -9.12 30.86 -44.22
N VAL A 210 -9.79 31.47 -45.20
CA VAL A 210 -9.37 31.56 -46.61
C VAL A 210 -9.48 33.03 -46.97
#